data_AF-A0A673HFB7-F1
#
_entry.id   AF-A0A673HFB7-F1
#
_cell.length_a   1.000
_cell.length_b   1.000
_cell.length_c   1.000
_cell.angle_alpha   90.00
_cell.angle_beta   90.00
_cell.angle_gamma   90.00
#
_symmetry.space_group_name_H-M   'P 1'
#
loop_
_entity.id
_entity.type
_entity.pdbx_description
1 polymer ?
#
loop_
_entity_poly.entity_id
_entity_poly.type
_entity_poly.pdbx_seq_one_letter_code
_entity_poly.pdbx_strand_id
1 'polypeptide(L)' 'MSAKSALNKAIFIPNDERLLAAVQVKRRTKKKIPFLATGGPGDYTTFICLSGKVFPH' A
#
# COMPACT_ATOMS: atom_id res chain seq x y z
N MET A 1 -2.59 -16.24 -4.74
CA MET A 1 -1.90 -14.98 -5.12
C MET A 1 -1.80 -14.12 -3.87
N SER A 2 -0.64 -13.56 -3.53
CA SER A 2 -0.48 -12.74 -2.32
C SER A 2 -0.64 -11.25 -2.65
N ALA A 3 -1.31 -10.48 -1.79
CA ALA A 3 -1.43 -9.03 -1.96
C ALA A 3 -0.05 -8.35 -2.10
N LYS A 4 0.97 -8.83 -1.36
CA LYS A 4 2.35 -8.33 -1.48
C LYS A 4 2.93 -8.52 -2.87
N SER A 5 2.77 -9.70 -3.48
CA SER A 5 3.33 -9.97 -4.81
C SER A 5 2.61 -9.16 -5.89
N ALA A 6 1.29 -9.01 -5.77
CA ALA A 6 0.49 -8.19 -6.67
C ALA A 6 0.89 -6.71 -6.59
N LEU A 7 1.03 -6.16 -5.38
CA LEU A 7 1.50 -4.80 -5.15
C LEU A 7 2.91 -4.57 -5.69
N ASN A 8 3.85 -5.48 -5.41
CA ASN A 8 5.23 -5.38 -5.91
C ASN A 8 5.26 -5.29 -7.44
N LYS A 9 4.51 -6.16 -8.13
CA LYS A 9 4.50 -6.20 -9.59
C LYS A 9 3.78 -5.01 -10.23
N ALA A 10 2.69 -4.55 -9.63
CA ALA A 10 1.85 -3.50 -10.22
C ALA A 10 2.35 -2.08 -9.93
N ILE A 11 2.98 -1.85 -8.78
CA ILE A 11 3.31 -0.49 -8.30
C ILE A 11 4.81 -0.26 -8.18
N PHE A 12 5.58 -1.22 -7.65
CA PHE A 12 6.98 -0.96 -7.30
C PHE A 12 7.96 -1.29 -8.43
N ILE A 13 7.83 -2.46 -9.06
CA ILE A 13 8.68 -2.86 -10.20
C ILE A 13 8.67 -1.81 -11.34
N PRO A 14 7.52 -1.23 -11.76
CA PRO A 14 7.51 -0.23 -12.82
C PRO A 14 8.25 1.08 -12.49
N ASN A 15 8.57 1.32 -11.21
CA ASN A 15 9.25 2.53 -10.73
C ASN A 15 10.71 2.27 -10.35
N ASP A 16 11.29 1.14 -10.77
CA ASP A 16 12.63 0.68 -10.36
C ASP A 16 12.78 0.59 -8.82
N GLU A 17 11.67 0.27 -8.16
CA GLU A 17 11.61 0.08 -6.72
C GLU A 17 11.29 -1.37 -6.37
N ARG A 18 11.75 -1.78 -5.19
CA ARG A 18 11.38 -3.07 -4.60
C ARG A 18 10.54 -2.84 -3.36
N LEU A 19 9.40 -3.53 -3.28
CA LEU A 19 8.61 -3.60 -2.06
C LEU A 19 9.38 -4.37 -0.98
N LEU A 20 9.69 -3.69 0.13
CA LEU A 20 10.39 -4.25 1.30
C LEU A 20 9.39 -4.78 2.32
N ALA A 21 8.35 -4.01 2.63
CA ALA A 21 7.30 -4.39 3.56
C ALA A 21 5.95 -3.82 3.14
N ALA A 22 4.88 -4.53 3.48
CA ALA A 22 3.52 -4.05 3.34
C ALA A 22 2.69 -4.58 4.51
N VAL A 23 1.93 -3.68 5.15
CA VAL A 23 1.04 -4.00 6.27
C VAL A 23 -0.35 -3.49 5.92
N GLN A 24 -1.33 -4.40 5.99
CA GLN A 24 -2.73 -4.03 5.88
C GLN A 24 -3.11 -3.23 7.12
N VAL A 25 -3.68 -2.05 6.93
CA VAL A 25 -4.10 -1.18 8.02
C VAL A 25 -5.60 -0.97 7.97
N LYS A 26 -6.24 -0.96 9.14
CA LYS A 26 -7.61 -0.54 9.29
C LYS A 26 -7.64 0.89 9.82
N ARG A 27 -8.35 1.76 9.11
CA ARG A 27 -8.50 3.16 9.53
C ARG A 27 -9.26 3.24 10.85
N ARG A 28 -8.76 4.04 11.79
CA ARG A 28 -9.47 4.37 13.03
C ARG A 28 -10.55 5.41 12.72
N THR A 29 -11.78 5.17 13.16
CA THR A 29 -12.97 6.03 12.93
C THR A 29 -12.98 7.31 13.77
N LYS A 30 -11.96 7.57 14.60
CA LYS A 30 -11.97 8.63 15.63
C LYS A 30 -11.40 10.01 15.20
N LYS A 31 -10.86 10.19 13.99
CA LYS A 31 -10.28 11.49 13.56
C LYS A 31 -11.22 12.28 12.63
N LYS A 32 -11.36 13.59 12.91
CA LYS A 32 -12.34 14.54 12.35
C LYS A 32 -12.17 14.90 10.86
N ILE A 33 -11.08 14.55 10.18
CA ILE A 33 -10.91 14.87 8.75
C ILE A 33 -10.30 13.67 8.00
N PRO A 34 -10.99 13.12 6.99
CA PRO A 34 -10.44 12.08 6.14
C PRO A 34 -9.29 12.57 5.28
N PHE A 35 -8.15 11.87 5.30
CA PHE A 35 -7.10 12.03 4.29
C PHE A 35 -7.57 11.55 2.90
N LEU A 36 -8.45 10.55 2.89
CA LEU A 36 -9.10 10.00 1.69
C LEU A 36 -10.60 9.84 1.96
N ALA A 37 -11.42 10.11 0.95
CA ALA A 37 -12.86 9.85 0.99
C ALA A 37 -13.09 8.38 1.34
N THR A 38 -13.75 8.14 2.46
CA THR A 38 -14.10 6.80 2.91
C THR A 38 -15.41 6.42 2.25
N GLY A 39 -15.39 5.49 1.29
CA GLY A 39 -16.56 4.65 1.01
C GLY A 39 -16.98 3.86 2.26
N GLY A 40 -18.00 3.01 2.16
CA GLY A 40 -18.55 2.27 3.29
C GLY A 40 -17.51 1.41 4.03
N PRO A 41 -17.78 1.04 5.29
CA PRO A 41 -16.96 0.08 6.04
C PRO A 41 -16.91 -1.27 5.31
N GLY A 42 -15.89 -1.49 4.47
CA GLY A 42 -15.73 -2.72 3.68
C GLY A 42 -15.20 -2.52 2.25
N ASP A 43 -15.27 -1.30 1.72
CA ASP A 43 -15.10 -1.08 0.27
C ASP A 43 -13.64 -0.99 -0.19
N TYR A 44 -12.68 -0.77 0.72
CA TYR A 44 -11.28 -0.62 0.35
C TYR A 44 -10.36 -1.21 1.41
N THR A 45 -9.39 -1.99 0.93
CA THR A 45 -8.28 -2.47 1.73
C THR A 45 -7.11 -1.51 1.58
N THR A 46 -6.63 -0.95 2.69
CA THR A 46 -5.49 -0.04 2.68
C THR A 46 -4.23 -0.77 3.16
N PHE A 47 -3.12 -0.56 2.45
CA PHE A 47 -1.80 -1.01 2.85
C PHE A 47 -0.88 0.18 3.06
N ILE A 48 -0.05 0.13 4.11
CA ILE A 48 1.14 0.97 4.21
C ILE A 48 2.30 0.13 3.68
N CYS A 49 3.02 0.67 2.69
CA CYS A 49 4.13 0.00 2.04
C CYS A 49 5.44 0.75 2.29
N LEU A 50 6.53 0.01 2.43
CA LEU A 50 7.91 0.52 2.45
C LEU A 50 8.63 -0.03 1.22
N SER A 51 9.23 0.85 0.43
CA SER A 51 10.01 0.49 -0.75
C SER A 51 11.42 1.06 -0.69
N GLY A 52 12.31 0.49 -1.50
CA GLY A 52 13.65 1.01 -1.72
C GLY A 52 13.99 0.98 -3.21
N LYS A 53 14.76 1.97 -3.67
CA LYS A 53 15.24 1.99 -5.05
C LYS A 53 16.20 0.84 -5.32
N VAL A 54 16.04 0.21 -6.47
CA VAL A 54 16.98 -0.78 -6.98
C VAL A 54 17.95 -0.05 -7.90
N PHE A 55 19.21 0.05 -7.48
CA PHE A 55 20.26 0.54 -8.35
C PHE A 55 20.92 -0.66 -9.03
N PRO A 56 21.02 -0.69 -10.37
CA PRO A 56 21.85 -1.68 -11.03
C PRO A 56 23.31 -1.44 -10.61
N HIS A 57 23.95 -2.49 -10.10
CA HIS A 57 25.39 -2.52 -9.85
C HIS A 57 26.17 -2.63 -11.15
#